data_AF-A0A398DLJ2-F1
#
_entry.id   AF-A0A398DLJ2-F1
#
_cell.length_a   1.000
_cell.length_b   1.000
_cell.length_c   1.000
_cell.angle_alpha   90.00
_cell.angle_beta   90.00
_cell.angle_gamma   90.00
#
_symmetry.space_group_name_H-M   'P 1'
#
loop_
_entity.id
_entity.type
_entity.pdbx_description
1 polymer ?
#
loop_
_entity_poly.entity_id
_entity_poly.type
_entity_poly.pdbx_seq_one_letter_code
_entity_poly.pdbx_strand_id
1 'polypeptide(L)'
;MAEKAIEAKKKGQKKSSEDYTYVGMVFHRLTRHKLAMVGAFMLIFILLFVFVGPLIWRIDPNTQIEGLNGLFNPASHAHPMGTDDYGRDVLARMFFGGRISLFIGFLSAMTSTLLGAVVGLVAGYYGGWADNTLMRFTDAM
;
A
#
# COMPACT_ATOMS: atom_id res chain seq x y z
N MET A 1 18.69 37.26 -43.10
CA MET A 1 19.34 37.24 -41.76
C MET A 1 18.32 37.20 -40.61
N ALA A 2 17.18 37.91 -40.72
CA ALA A 2 16.12 37.91 -39.70
C ALA A 2 15.44 36.54 -39.49
N GLU A 3 15.23 35.73 -40.54
CA GLU A 3 14.60 34.40 -40.41
C GLU A 3 15.43 33.41 -39.59
N LYS A 4 16.76 33.38 -39.77
CA LYS A 4 17.66 32.53 -38.97
C LYS A 4 17.67 32.94 -37.49
N ALA A 5 17.46 34.23 -37.19
CA ALA A 5 17.35 34.71 -35.82
C ALA A 5 16.01 34.31 -35.17
N ILE A 6 14.92 34.24 -35.94
CA ILE A 6 13.61 33.74 -35.50
C ILE A 6 13.66 32.23 -35.23
N GLU A 7 14.34 31.48 -36.09
CA GLU A 7 14.50 30.02 -35.95
C GLU A 7 15.41 29.63 -34.78
N ALA A 8 16.47 30.40 -34.53
CA ALA A 8 17.32 30.25 -33.35
C ALA A 8 16.58 30.59 -32.05
N LYS A 9 15.67 31.56 -32.06
CA LYS A 9 14.81 31.90 -30.91
C LYS A 9 13.81 30.78 -30.59
N LYS A 10 13.29 30.08 -31.61
CA LYS A 10 12.44 28.87 -31.42
C LYS A 10 13.20 27.68 -30.84
N LYS A 11 14.46 27.45 -31.24
CA LYS A 11 15.31 26.39 -30.65
C LYS A 11 15.78 26.71 -29.22
N GLY A 12 15.85 27.99 -28.85
CA GLY A 12 16.20 28.47 -27.51
C GLY A 12 15.02 28.67 -26.55
N GLN A 13 13.78 28.49 -27.01
CA GLN A 13 12.61 28.37 -26.13
C GLN A 13 12.67 27.01 -25.43
N LYS A 14 13.47 26.99 -24.36
CA LYS A 14 13.38 26.09 -23.20
C LYS A 14 11.96 25.55 -23.10
N LYS A 15 11.78 24.23 -23.26
CA LYS A 15 10.51 23.51 -23.06
C LYS A 15 9.73 24.20 -21.95
N SER A 16 8.61 24.82 -22.31
CA SER A 16 7.70 25.48 -21.39
C SER A 16 7.37 24.51 -20.26
N SER A 17 7.28 25.05 -19.04
CA SER A 17 6.88 24.37 -17.82
C SER A 17 5.53 23.64 -17.90
N GLU A 18 4.80 23.81 -19.01
CA GLU A 18 3.43 23.35 -19.26
C GLU A 18 3.29 21.89 -19.71
N ASP A 19 4.35 21.23 -20.17
CA ASP A 19 4.26 19.84 -20.69
C ASP A 19 4.54 18.75 -19.63
N TYR A 20 4.66 19.12 -18.35
CA TYR A 20 4.80 18.13 -17.29
C TYR A 20 3.43 17.66 -16.84
N THR A 21 3.06 16.43 -17.21
CA THR A 21 1.95 15.73 -16.57
C THR A 21 2.17 15.76 -15.06
N TYR A 22 1.25 16.35 -14.30
CA TYR A 22 1.34 16.45 -12.82
C TYR A 22 1.67 15.10 -12.18
N VAL A 23 1.10 14.02 -12.72
CA VAL A 23 1.38 12.63 -12.33
C VAL A 23 2.87 12.27 -12.47
N GLY A 24 3.52 12.69 -13.55
CA GLY A 24 4.94 12.46 -13.79
C GLY A 24 5.84 13.18 -12.78
N MET A 25 5.48 14.40 -12.36
CA MET A 25 6.21 15.13 -11.32
C MET A 25 6.07 14.45 -9.94
N VAL A 26 4.87 14.00 -9.60
CA VAL A 26 4.62 13.26 -8.35
C VAL A 26 5.39 11.94 -8.36
N PHE A 27 5.36 11.19 -9.45
CA PHE A 27 6.06 9.91 -9.58
C PHE A 27 7.59 10.08 -9.51
N HIS A 28 8.12 11.13 -10.14
CA HIS A 28 9.55 11.47 -10.04
C HIS A 28 9.96 11.82 -8.60
N ARG A 29 9.12 12.56 -7.87
CA ARG A 29 9.38 12.90 -6.46
C ARG A 29 9.32 11.66 -5.57
N LEU A 30 8.32 10.79 -5.78
CA LEU A 30 8.15 9.55 -5.01
C LEU A 30 9.36 8.62 -5.19
N THR A 31 9.80 8.43 -6.44
CA THR A 31 10.92 7.54 -6.77
C THR A 31 12.28 8.02 -6.24
N ARG A 32 12.45 9.33 -6.02
CA ARG A 32 13.65 9.87 -5.37
C ARG A 32 13.64 9.76 -3.84
N HIS A 33 12.47 9.55 -3.23
CA HIS A 33 12.35 9.47 -1.79
C HIS A 33 12.63 8.04 -1.30
N LYS A 34 13.84 7.81 -0.76
CA LYS A 34 14.31 6.47 -0.37
C LYS A 34 13.35 5.75 0.58
N LEU A 35 12.82 6.44 1.60
CA LEU A 35 11.85 5.84 2.53
C LEU A 35 10.53 5.45 1.85
N ALA A 36 10.07 6.25 0.87
CA ALA A 36 8.85 5.93 0.14
C ALA A 36 9.04 4.68 -0.74
N MET A 37 10.22 4.56 -1.36
CA MET A 37 10.57 3.40 -2.18
C MET A 37 10.72 2.12 -1.36
N VAL A 38 11.30 2.18 -0.16
CA VAL A 38 11.36 1.02 0.75
C VAL A 38 9.96 0.56 1.14
N GLY A 39 9.07 1.48 1.51
CA GLY A 39 7.68 1.17 1.82
C GLY A 39 6.94 0.55 0.62
N ALA A 40 7.08 1.13 -0.57
CA ALA A 40 6.49 0.62 -1.79
C ALA A 40 7.00 -0.80 -2.14
N PHE A 41 8.32 -1.03 -2.02
CA PHE A 41 8.91 -2.35 -2.23
C PHE A 41 8.34 -3.38 -1.26
N MET A 42 8.29 -3.07 0.04
CA MET A 42 7.73 -3.96 1.07
C MET A 42 6.26 -4.29 0.79
N LEU A 43 5.45 -3.30 0.42
CA LEU A 43 4.04 -3.51 0.10
C LEU A 43 3.87 -4.41 -1.14
N ILE A 44 4.64 -4.16 -2.20
CA ILE A 44 4.63 -4.99 -3.42
C ILE A 44 5.07 -6.41 -3.09
N PHE A 45 6.12 -6.58 -2.29
CA PHE A 45 6.59 -7.89 -1.85
C PHE A 45 5.51 -8.66 -1.09
N ILE A 46 4.84 -8.03 -0.13
CA ILE A 46 3.74 -8.64 0.63
C ILE A 46 2.58 -9.01 -0.29
N LEU A 47 2.19 -8.13 -1.22
CA LEU A 47 1.15 -8.42 -2.21
C LEU A 47 1.51 -9.64 -3.05
N LEU A 48 2.73 -9.68 -3.61
CA LEU A 48 3.19 -10.83 -4.37
C LEU A 48 3.21 -12.09 -3.53
N PHE A 49 3.75 -12.05 -2.31
CA PHE A 49 3.78 -13.20 -1.41
C PHE A 49 2.37 -13.76 -1.13
N VAL A 50 1.41 -12.90 -0.82
CA VAL A 50 0.04 -13.29 -0.44
C VAL A 50 -0.82 -13.74 -1.63
N PHE A 51 -0.65 -13.11 -2.80
CA PHE A 51 -1.44 -13.45 -3.98
C PHE A 51 -0.81 -14.58 -4.79
N VAL A 52 0.51 -14.60 -4.96
CA VAL A 52 1.24 -15.62 -5.73
C VAL A 52 1.52 -16.87 -4.90
N GLY A 53 1.72 -16.74 -3.58
CA GLY A 53 1.99 -17.87 -2.69
C GLY A 53 1.02 -19.03 -2.85
N PRO A 54 -0.32 -18.80 -2.82
CA PRO A 54 -1.32 -19.86 -3.01
C PRO A 54 -1.39 -20.46 -4.42
N LEU A 55 -0.80 -19.82 -5.44
CA LEU A 55 -0.69 -20.44 -6.77
C LEU A 55 0.32 -21.59 -6.76
N ILE A 56 1.37 -21.45 -5.93
CA ILE A 56 2.46 -22.41 -5.76
C ILE A 56 2.08 -23.43 -4.68
N TRP A 57 1.59 -22.96 -3.53
CA TRP A 57 1.25 -23.78 -2.36
C TRP A 57 -0.26 -23.97 -2.25
N ARG A 58 -0.77 -25.03 -2.89
CA ARG A 58 -2.21 -25.28 -3.08
C ARG A 58 -2.83 -26.16 -1.98
N ILE A 59 -2.42 -25.96 -0.74
CA ILE A 59 -3.03 -26.63 0.43
C ILE A 59 -4.22 -25.80 0.89
N ASP A 60 -5.36 -26.44 1.15
CA ASP A 60 -6.51 -25.74 1.75
C ASP A 60 -6.16 -25.32 3.20
N PRO A 61 -6.25 -24.02 3.53
CA PRO A 61 -5.85 -23.48 4.83
C PRO A 61 -6.64 -24.03 6.03
N ASN A 62 -7.77 -24.70 5.79
CA ASN A 62 -8.60 -25.29 6.83
C ASN A 62 -8.44 -26.81 6.95
N THR A 63 -7.63 -27.43 6.09
CA THR A 63 -7.38 -28.88 6.18
C THR A 63 -6.61 -29.17 7.46
N GLN A 64 -7.15 -30.10 8.25
CA GLN A 64 -6.54 -30.56 9.50
C GLN A 64 -5.93 -31.94 9.27
N ILE A 65 -4.70 -32.13 9.77
CA ILE A 65 -4.08 -33.46 9.83
C ILE A 65 -4.71 -34.21 11.01
N GLU A 66 -5.19 -35.43 10.76
CA GLU A 66 -5.87 -36.23 11.78
C GLU A 66 -4.91 -36.74 12.87
N GLY A 67 -5.39 -36.73 14.12
CA GLY A 67 -4.68 -37.25 15.29
C GLY A 67 -3.65 -36.31 15.91
N LEU A 68 -3.11 -36.70 17.07
CA LEU A 68 -2.12 -35.88 17.79
C LEU A 68 -0.83 -35.63 16.99
N ASN A 69 -0.52 -36.51 16.04
CA ASN A 69 0.65 -36.40 15.19
C ASN A 69 0.58 -35.20 14.22
N GLY A 70 -0.59 -34.56 14.07
CA GLY A 70 -0.77 -33.36 13.26
C GLY A 70 -0.44 -32.06 13.99
N LEU A 71 -0.37 -32.06 15.32
CA LEU A 71 -0.32 -30.86 16.16
C LEU A 71 1.10 -30.35 16.32
N PHE A 72 1.32 -29.04 16.16
CA PHE A 72 2.61 -28.38 16.41
C PHE A 72 3.80 -29.03 15.71
N ASN A 73 3.59 -29.55 14.50
CA ASN A 73 4.69 -30.13 13.74
C ASN A 73 5.69 -29.04 13.37
N PRO A 74 7.00 -29.33 13.49
CA PRO A 74 8.03 -28.39 13.07
C PRO A 74 8.02 -28.20 11.55
N ALA A 75 8.78 -27.21 11.10
CA ALA A 75 9.00 -26.97 9.68
C ALA A 75 9.53 -28.22 8.97
N SER A 76 8.87 -28.61 7.89
CA SER A 76 9.20 -29.78 7.06
C SER A 76 8.94 -29.48 5.58
N HIS A 77 9.39 -30.37 4.68
CA HIS A 77 9.10 -30.21 3.24
C HIS A 77 7.59 -30.26 2.92
N ALA A 78 6.80 -30.97 3.73
CA ALA A 78 5.35 -31.03 3.58
C ALA A 78 4.65 -29.82 4.22
N HIS A 79 5.25 -29.22 5.24
CA HIS A 79 4.75 -28.04 5.95
C HIS A 79 5.91 -27.07 6.25
N PRO A 80 6.29 -26.18 5.31
CA PRO A 80 7.50 -25.36 5.42
C PRO A 80 7.54 -24.44 6.64
N MET A 81 6.38 -24.08 7.17
CA MET A 81 6.24 -23.29 8.41
C MET A 81 5.66 -24.11 9.58
N GLY A 82 5.57 -25.43 9.42
CA GLY A 82 4.95 -26.32 10.39
C GLY A 82 3.43 -26.25 10.42
N THR A 83 2.85 -26.84 11.45
CA THR A 83 1.40 -26.89 11.66
C THR A 83 0.99 -26.18 12.95
N ASP A 84 -0.25 -25.71 12.99
CA ASP A 84 -0.83 -25.08 14.18
C ASP A 84 -1.38 -26.10 15.20
N ASP A 85 -2.03 -25.58 16.23
CA ASP A 85 -2.70 -26.29 17.32
C ASP A 85 -3.95 -27.07 16.89
N TYR A 86 -4.32 -27.02 15.61
CA TYR A 86 -5.39 -27.83 15.01
C TYR A 86 -4.85 -28.68 13.86
N GLY A 87 -3.53 -28.76 13.69
CA GLY A 87 -2.89 -29.51 12.62
C GLY A 87 -3.10 -28.93 11.23
N ARG A 88 -3.30 -27.62 11.11
CA ARG A 88 -3.42 -26.90 9.83
C ARG A 88 -2.07 -26.34 9.40
N ASP A 89 -1.83 -26.31 8.09
CA ASP A 89 -0.59 -25.77 7.50
C ASP A 89 -0.47 -24.25 7.73
N VAL A 90 0.55 -23.84 8.50
CA VAL A 90 0.72 -22.43 8.91
C VAL A 90 0.99 -21.53 7.70
N LEU A 91 1.72 -22.01 6.69
CA LEU A 91 2.06 -21.23 5.49
C LEU A 91 0.80 -20.93 4.65
N ALA A 92 -0.04 -21.94 4.42
CA ALA A 92 -1.33 -21.77 3.73
C ALA A 92 -2.23 -20.78 4.50
N ARG A 93 -2.25 -20.86 5.83
CA ARG A 93 -2.99 -19.92 6.67
C ARG A 93 -2.41 -18.50 6.64
N MET A 94 -1.10 -18.34 6.55
CA MET A 94 -0.47 -17.02 6.39
C MET A 94 -0.88 -16.37 5.06
N PHE A 95 -0.91 -17.12 3.96
CA PHE A 95 -1.37 -16.56 2.70
C PHE A 95 -2.84 -16.18 2.74
N PHE A 96 -3.71 -17.03 3.30
CA PHE A 96 -5.13 -16.74 3.40
C PHE A 96 -5.41 -15.56 4.34
N GLY A 97 -4.82 -15.57 5.54
CA GLY A 97 -4.93 -14.48 6.51
C GLY A 97 -4.35 -13.17 5.99
N GLY A 98 -3.25 -13.24 5.23
CA GLY A 98 -2.66 -12.08 4.57
C GLY A 98 -3.63 -11.37 3.63
N ARG A 99 -4.46 -12.10 2.87
CA ARG A 99 -5.49 -11.51 1.99
C ARG A 99 -6.54 -10.75 2.80
N ILE A 100 -6.98 -11.33 3.92
CA ILE A 100 -7.96 -10.71 4.81
C ILE A 100 -7.36 -9.43 5.43
N SER A 101 -6.14 -9.51 5.95
CA SER A 101 -5.45 -8.34 6.54
C SER A 101 -5.26 -7.21 5.54
N LEU A 102 -4.84 -7.52 4.30
CA LEU A 102 -4.71 -6.52 3.24
C LEU A 102 -6.06 -5.88 2.88
N PHE A 103 -7.12 -6.68 2.80
CA PHE A 103 -8.46 -6.18 2.49
C PHE A 103 -8.99 -5.24 3.59
N ILE A 104 -8.89 -5.66 4.85
CA ILE A 104 -9.33 -4.84 5.99
C ILE A 104 -8.47 -3.56 6.10
N GLY A 105 -7.15 -3.68 5.94
CA GLY A 105 -6.25 -2.52 5.96
C GLY A 105 -6.58 -1.49 4.87
N PHE A 106 -6.87 -1.97 3.65
CA PHE A 106 -7.29 -1.10 2.55
C PHE A 106 -8.64 -0.42 2.83
N LEU A 107 -9.65 -1.18 3.28
CA LEU A 107 -10.96 -0.63 3.63
C LEU A 107 -10.87 0.40 4.77
N SER A 108 -10.04 0.14 5.77
CA SER A 108 -9.77 1.06 6.88
C SER A 108 -9.17 2.37 6.38
N ALA A 109 -8.10 2.31 5.57
CA ALA A 109 -7.46 3.49 5.02
C ALA A 109 -8.41 4.31 4.14
N MET A 110 -9.22 3.64 3.31
CA MET A 110 -10.21 4.30 2.46
C MET A 110 -11.29 5.00 3.29
N THR A 111 -11.85 4.31 4.27
CA THR A 111 -12.89 4.86 5.16
C THR A 111 -12.34 6.03 5.97
N SER A 112 -11.14 5.88 6.55
CA SER A 112 -10.47 6.95 7.29
C SER A 112 -10.20 8.17 6.41
N THR A 113 -9.80 7.95 5.15
CA THR A 113 -9.55 9.05 4.20
C THR A 113 -10.84 9.77 3.84
N LEU A 114 -11.94 9.03 3.61
CA LEU A 114 -13.24 9.63 3.30
C LEU A 114 -13.79 10.42 4.47
N LEU A 115 -13.77 9.84 5.68
CA LEU A 115 -14.21 10.54 6.89
C LEU A 115 -13.32 11.75 7.18
N GLY A 116 -12.00 11.59 7.10
CA GLY A 116 -11.04 12.67 7.27
C GLY A 116 -11.23 13.78 6.23
N ALA A 117 -11.54 13.45 4.98
CA ALA A 117 -11.82 14.43 3.93
C ALA A 117 -13.12 15.19 4.21
N VAL A 118 -14.20 14.51 4.63
CA VAL A 118 -15.46 15.18 5.00
C VAL A 118 -15.24 16.14 6.15
N VAL A 119 -14.57 15.68 7.21
CA VAL A 119 -14.24 16.50 8.37
C VAL A 119 -13.34 17.68 7.99
N GLY A 120 -12.31 17.44 7.18
CA GLY A 120 -11.40 18.48 6.69
C GLY A 120 -12.10 19.51 5.79
N LEU A 121 -13.05 19.09 4.95
CA LEU A 121 -13.86 19.99 4.13
C LEU A 121 -14.79 20.85 4.99
N VAL A 122 -15.44 20.28 6.02
CA VAL A 122 -16.29 21.04 6.94
C VAL A 122 -15.46 22.09 7.71
N ALA A 123 -14.30 21.71 8.24
CA ALA A 123 -13.39 22.64 8.91
C ALA A 123 -12.91 23.75 7.96
N GLY A 124 -12.49 23.38 6.74
CA GLY A 124 -12.00 24.33 5.74
C GLY A 124 -13.08 25.24 5.15
N TYR A 125 -14.33 24.78 5.05
CA TYR A 125 -15.44 25.56 4.48
C TYR A 125 -16.01 26.57 5.48
N TYR A 126 -16.30 26.13 6.71
CA TYR A 126 -16.91 27.01 7.73
C TYR A 126 -15.88 27.88 8.45
N GLY A 127 -14.64 27.43 8.60
CA GLY A 127 -13.61 28.11 9.37
C GLY A 127 -14.02 28.37 10.84
N GLY A 128 -13.16 29.04 11.60
CA GLY A 128 -13.50 29.50 12.96
C GLY A 128 -13.58 28.39 14.01
N TRP A 129 -14.72 28.24 14.69
CA TRP A 129 -14.85 27.38 15.88
C TRP A 129 -14.71 25.87 15.59
N ALA A 130 -15.21 25.41 14.43
CA ALA A 130 -15.10 24.01 14.02
C ALA A 130 -13.64 23.63 13.74
N ASP A 131 -12.92 24.48 13.01
CA ASP A 131 -11.48 24.33 12.73
C ASP A 131 -10.64 24.35 14.00
N ASN A 132 -10.88 25.33 14.89
CA ASN A 132 -10.16 25.43 16.17
C ASN A 132 -10.41 24.22 17.09
N THR A 133 -11.62 23.67 17.10
CA THR A 133 -11.92 22.46 17.91
C THR A 133 -11.21 21.23 17.36
N LEU A 134 -11.16 21.09 16.03
CA LEU A 134 -10.46 20.00 15.34
C LEU A 134 -8.94 20.08 15.51
N MET A 135 -8.35 21.26 15.37
CA MET A 135 -6.92 21.47 15.65
C MET A 135 -6.59 21.10 17.09
N ARG A 136 -7.40 21.54 18.07
CA ARG A 136 -7.16 21.22 19.49
C ARG A 136 -7.32 19.74 19.82
N PHE A 137 -8.26 19.05 19.17
CA PHE A 137 -8.39 17.60 19.33
C PHE A 137 -7.19 16.86 18.76
N THR A 138 -6.68 17.32 17.61
CA THR A 138 -5.52 16.71 16.94
C THR A 138 -4.23 16.95 17.72
N ASP A 139 -4.02 18.16 18.25
CA ASP A 139 -2.84 18.49 19.07
C ASP A 139 -2.81 17.76 20.42
N ALA A 140 -3.97 17.30 20.92
CA ALA A 140 -4.09 16.63 22.21
C ALA A 140 -3.96 15.09 22.13
N MET A 141 -4.00 14.50 20.93
CA MET A 141 -3.74 13.08 20.70
C MET A 141 -2.24 12.82 20.47
#